data_AF-A0A9D6WVV7-F1
#
_entry.id   AF-A0A9D6WVV7-F1
#
_cell.length_a   1.000
_cell.length_b   1.000
_cell.length_c   1.000
_cell.angle_alpha   90.00
_cell.angle_beta   90.00
_cell.angle_gamma   90.00
#
_symmetry.space_group_name_H-M   'P 1'
#
loop_
_entity.id
_entity.type
_entity.pdbx_description
1 polymer ?
#
loop_
_entity_poly.entity_id
_entity_poly.type
_entity_poly.pdbx_seq_one_letter_code
_entity_poly.pdbx_strand_id
1 'polypeptide(L)'
;MRKPSNRDDYELRDQYDLSKMTIVPKGRYAPHRRVGKNVVVLAPDVAQVFSSDATVNAALRLVIQMNQVTRKRGNKTGRASKSRPRVNSPARLSVRATT
;
A
#
# COMPACT_ATOMS: atom_id res chain seq x y z
N MET A 1 -15.58 9.12 -39.74
CA MET A 1 -16.71 9.52 -38.88
C MET A 1 -17.26 10.83 -39.42
N ARG A 2 -18.58 10.94 -39.66
CA ARG A 2 -19.20 12.23 -39.99
C ARG A 2 -19.25 13.08 -38.72
N LYS A 3 -18.82 14.34 -38.80
CA LYS A 3 -18.97 15.28 -37.70
C LYS A 3 -20.39 15.89 -37.78
N PRO A 4 -21.12 15.97 -36.66
CA PRO A 4 -22.38 16.70 -36.65
C PRO A 4 -22.14 18.16 -37.00
N SER A 5 -22.98 18.71 -37.86
CA SER A 5 -22.89 20.08 -38.38
C SER A 5 -23.75 21.06 -37.61
N ASN A 6 -24.73 20.57 -36.84
CA ASN A 6 -25.62 21.39 -36.04
C ASN A 6 -25.32 21.22 -34.54
N ARG A 7 -25.57 22.27 -33.74
CA ARG A 7 -25.44 22.22 -32.27
C ARG A 7 -26.49 21.30 -31.65
N ASP A 8 -27.67 21.23 -32.25
CA ASP A 8 -28.80 20.43 -31.77
C ASP A 8 -28.53 18.91 -31.89
N ASP A 9 -27.57 18.50 -32.73
CA ASP A 9 -27.15 17.09 -32.85
C ASP A 9 -26.49 16.57 -31.57
N TYR A 10 -26.05 17.47 -30.68
CA TYR A 10 -25.51 17.15 -29.36
C TYR A 10 -26.56 17.17 -28.26
N GLU A 11 -27.78 17.63 -28.54
CA GLU A 11 -28.86 17.68 -27.56
C GLU A 11 -29.43 16.28 -27.30
N LEU A 12 -29.77 16.05 -26.04
CA LEU A 12 -30.42 14.81 -25.63
C LEU A 12 -31.87 14.85 -26.12
N ARG A 13 -32.30 13.83 -26.87
CA ARG A 13 -33.68 13.73 -27.35
C ARG A 13 -34.67 13.76 -26.17
N ASP A 14 -35.83 14.38 -26.35
CA ASP A 14 -36.88 14.52 -25.34
C ASP A 14 -37.31 13.19 -24.67
N GLN A 15 -37.21 12.09 -25.40
CA GLN A 15 -37.50 10.74 -24.91
C GLN A 15 -36.50 10.23 -23.85
N TYR A 16 -35.31 10.82 -23.74
CA TYR A 16 -34.28 10.44 -22.78
C TYR A 16 -34.25 11.46 -21.64
N ASP A 17 -34.88 11.09 -20.53
CA ASP A 17 -34.82 11.89 -19.29
C ASP A 17 -33.85 11.24 -18.30
N LEU A 18 -32.65 11.82 -18.18
CA LEU A 18 -31.61 11.33 -17.26
C LEU A 18 -32.05 11.46 -15.78
N SER A 19 -33.00 12.34 -15.45
CA SER A 19 -33.49 12.50 -14.08
C SER A 19 -34.32 11.29 -13.61
N LYS A 20 -34.95 10.57 -14.56
CA LYS A 20 -35.70 9.34 -14.32
C LYS A 20 -34.81 8.09 -14.28
N MET A 21 -33.53 8.21 -14.62
CA MET A 21 -32.62 7.07 -14.60
C MET A 21 -32.28 6.67 -13.17
N THR A 22 -32.40 5.38 -12.86
CA THR A 22 -31.90 4.83 -11.61
C THR A 22 -30.37 4.87 -11.60
N ILE A 23 -29.79 5.58 -10.63
CA ILE A 23 -28.35 5.56 -10.42
C ILE A 23 -27.94 4.14 -9.99
N VAL A 24 -27.19 3.46 -10.84
CA VAL A 24 -26.69 2.11 -10.57
C VAL A 24 -25.21 2.16 -10.19
N PRO A 25 -24.76 1.35 -9.22
CA PRO A 25 -23.33 1.29 -8.92
C PRO A 25 -22.56 0.71 -10.10
N LYS A 26 -21.38 1.29 -10.39
CA LYS A 26 -20.44 0.84 -11.43
C LYS A 26 -20.31 -0.68 -11.41
N GLY A 27 -20.42 -1.31 -12.58
CA GLY A 27 -20.35 -2.77 -12.71
C GLY A 27 -21.60 -3.55 -12.26
N ARG A 28 -22.82 -2.95 -12.28
CA ARG A 28 -24.09 -3.66 -12.02
C ARG A 28 -24.22 -4.98 -12.81
N TYR A 29 -23.80 -4.98 -14.07
CA TYR A 29 -23.89 -6.15 -14.96
C TYR A 29 -22.63 -7.03 -14.95
N ALA A 30 -21.61 -6.66 -14.18
CA ALA A 30 -20.38 -7.44 -14.03
C ALA A 30 -19.86 -7.29 -12.60
N PRO A 31 -20.57 -7.84 -11.59
CA PRO A 31 -20.25 -7.65 -10.18
C PRO A 31 -18.86 -8.17 -9.82
N HIS A 32 -18.35 -9.20 -10.51
CA HIS A 32 -16.98 -9.69 -10.40
C HIS A 32 -15.92 -8.64 -10.79
N ARG A 33 -16.29 -7.61 -11.57
CA ARG A 33 -15.41 -6.47 -11.89
C ARG A 33 -15.46 -5.35 -10.85
N ARG A 34 -16.40 -5.40 -9.89
CA ARG A 34 -16.45 -4.46 -8.75
C ARG A 34 -15.30 -4.70 -7.78
N VAL A 35 -14.80 -5.93 -7.74
CA VAL A 35 -13.60 -6.30 -6.98
C VAL A 35 -12.37 -5.82 -7.77
N GLY A 36 -12.05 -4.54 -7.62
CA GLY A 36 -10.69 -4.01 -7.76
C GLY A 36 -9.91 -4.34 -9.04
N LYS A 37 -10.50 -4.22 -10.23
CA LYS A 37 -9.66 -4.12 -11.45
C LYS A 37 -9.10 -2.70 -11.58
N ASN A 38 -8.06 -2.40 -10.80
CA ASN A 38 -7.18 -1.28 -11.10
C ASN A 38 -6.32 -1.72 -12.29
N VAL A 39 -6.64 -1.26 -13.49
CA VAL A 39 -5.82 -1.52 -14.68
C VAL A 39 -4.54 -0.71 -14.52
N VAL A 40 -3.43 -1.40 -14.29
CA VAL A 40 -2.10 -0.79 -14.20
C VAL A 40 -1.38 -1.10 -15.50
N VAL A 41 -0.98 -0.04 -16.21
CA VAL A 41 -0.15 -0.17 -17.41
C VAL A 41 1.28 -0.46 -16.95
N LEU A 42 1.80 -1.62 -17.31
CA LEU A 42 3.21 -1.96 -17.09
C LEU A 42 4.07 -1.31 -18.16
N ALA A 43 5.31 -0.99 -17.81
CA ALA A 43 6.30 -0.56 -18.79
C ALA A 43 6.56 -1.70 -19.82
N PRO A 44 6.91 -1.37 -21.08
CA PRO A 44 7.01 -2.37 -22.15
C PRO A 44 8.03 -3.48 -21.88
N ASP A 45 9.15 -3.13 -21.24
CA ASP A 45 10.19 -4.05 -20.80
C ASP A 45 9.69 -5.04 -19.74
N VAL A 46 8.94 -4.55 -18.75
CA VAL A 46 8.35 -5.40 -17.70
C VAL A 46 7.27 -6.31 -18.28
N ALA A 47 6.46 -5.81 -19.21
CA ALA A 47 5.43 -6.59 -19.88
C ALA A 47 6.00 -7.69 -20.79
N GLN A 48 7.20 -7.49 -21.36
CA GLN A 48 7.90 -8.51 -22.12
C GLN A 48 8.38 -9.67 -21.23
N VAL A 49 8.82 -9.36 -20.01
CA VAL A 49 9.34 -10.36 -19.06
C VAL A 49 8.21 -11.09 -18.32
N PHE A 50 7.13 -10.40 -17.98
CA PHE A 50 6.01 -10.98 -17.22
C PHE A 50 4.74 -11.03 -18.04
N SER A 51 4.36 -12.23 -18.48
CA SER A 51 3.22 -12.45 -19.38
C SER A 51 1.85 -12.52 -18.66
N SER A 52 1.82 -12.61 -17.33
CA SER A 52 0.57 -12.66 -16.55
C SER A 52 0.62 -11.89 -15.24
N ASP A 53 -0.54 -11.42 -14.79
CA ASP A 53 -0.74 -10.78 -13.49
C ASP A 53 -0.34 -11.69 -12.32
N ALA A 54 -0.57 -13.00 -12.43
CA ALA A 54 -0.14 -13.98 -11.44
C ALA A 54 1.39 -13.96 -11.25
N THR A 55 2.16 -13.91 -12.34
CA THR A 55 3.64 -13.89 -12.29
C THR A 55 4.17 -12.58 -11.70
N VAL A 56 3.60 -11.44 -12.08
CA VAL A 56 3.95 -10.13 -11.50
C VAL A 56 3.68 -10.11 -10.00
N ASN A 57 2.50 -10.57 -9.58
CA ASN A 57 2.12 -10.59 -8.17
C ASN A 57 3.00 -11.53 -7.34
N ALA A 58 3.39 -12.68 -7.89
CA ALA A 58 4.33 -13.59 -7.23
C ALA A 58 5.71 -12.93 -7.02
N ALA A 59 6.24 -12.26 -8.03
CA ALA A 59 7.51 -11.54 -7.94
C ALA A 59 7.47 -10.41 -6.90
N LEU A 60 6.41 -9.59 -6.90
CA LEU A 60 6.26 -8.51 -5.92
C LEU A 60 6.10 -9.03 -4.49
N ARG A 61 5.41 -10.16 -4.29
CA ARG A 61 5.33 -10.82 -2.97
C ARG A 61 6.71 -11.29 -2.48
N LEU A 62 7.55 -11.81 -3.38
CA LEU A 62 8.92 -12.20 -3.04
C LEU A 62 9.73 -10.99 -2.56
N VAL A 63 9.66 -9.85 -3.28
CA VAL A 63 10.33 -8.60 -2.88
C VAL A 63 9.87 -8.13 -1.50
N ILE A 64 8.57 -8.21 -1.21
CA ILE A 64 8.02 -7.89 0.11
C ILE A 64 8.61 -8.81 1.19
N GLN A 65 8.70 -10.12 0.94
CA GLN A 65 9.27 -11.08 1.90
C GLN A 65 10.76 -10.80 2.17
N MET A 66 11.54 -10.53 1.13
CA MET A 66 12.96 -10.18 1.26
C MET A 66 13.15 -8.92 2.12
N ASN A 67 12.33 -7.89 1.89
CA ASN A 67 12.33 -6.66 2.68
C ASN A 67 11.92 -6.89 4.15
N GLN A 68 11.04 -7.84 4.44
CA GLN A 68 10.70 -8.18 5.82
C GLN A 68 11.87 -8.88 6.54
N VAL A 69 12.60 -9.75 5.83
CA VAL A 69 13.75 -10.46 6.39
C VAL A 69 14.89 -9.49 6.73
N THR A 70 15.17 -8.52 5.87
CA THR A 70 16.19 -7.49 6.16
C THR A 70 15.79 -6.62 7.34
N ARG A 71 14.52 -6.17 7.40
CA ARG A 71 13.99 -5.41 8.56
C ARG A 71 14.09 -6.18 9.88
N LYS A 72 13.78 -7.48 9.89
CA LYS A 72 13.88 -8.32 11.11
C LYS A 72 15.31 -8.50 11.60
N ARG A 73 16.32 -8.48 10.72
CA ARG A 73 17.74 -8.57 11.13
C ARG A 73 18.24 -7.28 11.79
N GLY A 74 17.81 -6.11 11.30
CA GLY A 74 18.15 -4.82 11.91
C GLY A 74 17.61 -4.61 13.33
N ASN A 75 16.49 -5.24 13.69
CA ASN A 75 15.89 -5.11 15.02
C ASN A 75 16.49 -6.03 16.10
N LYS A 76 17.41 -6.95 15.77
CA LYS A 76 18.02 -7.88 16.75
C LYS A 76 19.24 -7.28 17.47
N THR A 77 19.87 -6.25 16.92
CA THR A 77 21.07 -5.62 17.50
C THR A 77 20.75 -4.47 18.48
N GLY A 78 19.47 -4.07 18.60
CA GLY A 78 19.04 -2.97 19.47
C GLY A 78 18.42 -3.37 20.81
N ARG A 79 18.35 -4.66 21.15
CA ARG A 79 17.61 -5.14 22.35
C ARG A 79 18.48 -5.94 23.31
N ALA A 80 19.64 -5.39 23.67
CA ALA A 80 20.49 -5.92 24.73
C ALA A 80 21.22 -4.79 25.47
N SER A 81 20.48 -3.92 26.16
CA SER A 81 21.07 -2.97 27.13
C SER A 81 20.13 -2.62 28.29
N LYS A 82 19.32 -3.59 28.74
CA LYS A 82 18.56 -3.46 30.01
C LYS A 82 18.59 -4.75 30.82
N SER A 83 19.75 -5.02 31.41
CA SER A 83 19.87 -5.88 32.60
C SER A 83 21.06 -5.38 33.43
N ARG A 84 20.77 -4.70 34.54
CA ARG A 84 21.72 -4.37 35.60
C ARG A 84 22.07 -5.67 36.35
N PRO A 85 23.25 -5.75 36.99
CA PRO A 85 23.20 -6.08 38.41
C PRO A 85 24.13 -5.24 39.29
N ARG A 86 23.74 -5.20 40.57
CA ARG A 86 24.44 -4.64 41.75
C ARG A 86 25.92 -5.00 41.79
N VAL A 87 26.76 -4.03 42.19
CA VAL A 87 27.97 -4.29 42.96
C VAL A 87 27.83 -3.56 44.29
N ASN A 88 27.82 -4.35 45.37
CA ASN A 88 27.90 -3.88 46.75
C ASN A 88 29.37 -3.63 47.13
N SER A 89 29.63 -2.48 47.79
CA SER A 89 30.65 -2.21 48.85
C SER A 89 32.17 -2.21 48.48
N PRO A 90 33.09 -1.58 49.26
CA PRO A 90 32.97 -1.13 50.67
C PRO A 90 33.51 0.28 51.04
N ALA A 91 33.15 0.69 52.26
CA ALA A 91 33.77 1.64 53.20
C ALA A 91 34.79 2.70 52.70
N ARG A 92 34.49 3.97 52.99
CA ARG A 92 35.52 4.95 53.36
C ARG A 92 35.04 5.73 54.58
N LEU A 93 35.70 5.48 55.71
CA LEU A 93 35.66 6.31 56.91
C LEU A 93 35.83 7.78 56.51
N SER A 94 34.89 8.66 56.87
CA SER A 94 35.21 10.07 57.13
C SER A 94 35.18 10.29 58.63
N VAL A 95 36.38 10.28 59.20
CA VAL A 95 36.67 10.71 60.54
C VAL A 95 36.64 12.26 60.56
N ARG A 96 35.97 12.81 61.59
CA ARG A 96 36.14 14.16 62.22
C ARG A 96 35.62 15.43 61.54
N ALA A 97 34.79 16.18 62.27
CA ALA A 97 35.08 17.49 62.93
C ALA A 97 33.76 17.99 63.58
N THR A 98 33.58 18.02 64.91
CA THR A 98 33.77 19.18 65.81
C THR A 98 33.30 20.53 65.25
N THR A 99 32.15 21.02 65.73
CA THR A 99 31.90 22.33 66.39
C THR A 99 30.42 22.39 66.80
#